data_AF-A0A0R3SUI4-F1
#
_entry.id   AF-A0A0R3SUI4-F1
#
_cell.length_a   1.000
_cell.length_b   1.000
_cell.length_c   1.000
_cell.angle_alpha   90.00
_cell.angle_beta   90.00
_cell.angle_gamma   90.00
#
_symmetry.space_group_name_H-M   'P 1'
#
loop_
_entity.id
_entity.type
_entity.pdbx_description
1 polymer ?
#
loop_
_entity_poly.entity_id
_entity_poly.type
_entity_poly.pdbx_seq_one_letter_code
_entity_poly.pdbx_strand_id
1 'polypeptide(L)'
;MVISTLGLLLTIIGLLSGSEAYQYSTNFISQVTTYPNIVTQKSRCMPGRSGGSGTSSQNVLICDPNEILSAEQLGSLNRQLLKMQESINSDRTKCDRSYPRPTIAVALVDSIRFGRADEQTDKNVIDYAAIFTYYLFESWRLPTTCESESDKIVIFYSKNDGVLYMYAGENLREKLPKEVIRRTAVESKAAFGSGIYEGMKYLLKRLE
;
A
#
# COMPACT_ATOMS: atom_id res chain seq x y z
N MET A 1 -54.59 -21.54 -37.67
CA MET A 1 -54.12 -21.30 -36.28
C MET A 1 -52.75 -21.98 -36.18
N VAL A 2 -51.61 -21.34 -35.95
CA VAL A 2 -51.28 -20.11 -35.23
C VAL A 2 -50.13 -19.38 -35.96
N ILE A 3 -50.18 -18.05 -35.91
CA ILE A 3 -49.20 -17.06 -36.40
C ILE A 3 -47.93 -17.11 -35.52
N SER A 4 -46.72 -16.99 -36.09
CA SER A 4 -45.75 -15.98 -35.60
C SER A 4 -44.55 -15.80 -36.53
N THR A 5 -44.66 -14.77 -37.37
CA THR A 5 -43.55 -13.96 -37.86
C THR A 5 -42.87 -13.24 -36.70
N LEU A 6 -41.57 -13.42 -36.44
CA LEU A 6 -40.70 -12.35 -35.90
C LEU A 6 -39.22 -12.76 -35.77
N GLY A 7 -38.34 -11.92 -36.29
CA GLY A 7 -37.00 -11.68 -35.74
C GLY A 7 -35.94 -12.71 -36.11
N LEU A 8 -35.21 -12.60 -37.22
CA LEU A 8 -34.27 -11.50 -37.48
C LEU A 8 -33.42 -11.17 -36.26
N LEU A 9 -32.48 -12.05 -35.89
CA LEU A 9 -31.25 -11.71 -35.17
C LEU A 9 -30.30 -12.92 -35.15
N LEU A 10 -29.96 -13.40 -36.35
CA LEU A 10 -28.77 -14.24 -36.61
C LEU A 10 -27.48 -13.41 -36.62
N THR A 11 -27.54 -12.19 -36.09
CA THR A 11 -26.40 -11.41 -35.61
C THR A 11 -26.16 -11.72 -34.13
N ILE A 12 -25.76 -12.96 -33.86
CA ILE A 12 -24.69 -13.15 -32.87
C ILE A 12 -23.43 -12.72 -33.66
N ILE A 13 -23.21 -11.42 -33.93
CA ILE A 13 -22.37 -10.60 -33.04
C ILE A 13 -21.97 -11.47 -31.85
N GLY A 14 -20.98 -12.32 -32.10
CA GLY A 14 -20.02 -12.65 -31.09
C GLY A 14 -19.55 -11.31 -30.57
N LEU A 15 -20.24 -10.83 -29.54
CA LEU A 15 -19.72 -9.99 -28.51
C LEU A 15 -18.50 -10.77 -28.04
N LEU A 16 -17.40 -10.57 -28.76
CA LEU A 16 -16.08 -10.46 -28.18
C LEU A 16 -16.24 -9.35 -27.16
N SER A 17 -16.84 -9.67 -26.02
CA SER A 17 -16.41 -9.18 -24.74
C SER A 17 -14.95 -9.57 -24.68
N GLY A 18 -14.11 -8.74 -25.30
CA GLY A 18 -12.72 -8.63 -24.96
C GLY A 18 -12.76 -8.37 -23.48
N SER A 19 -12.49 -9.42 -22.71
CA SER A 19 -11.90 -9.23 -21.40
C SER A 19 -10.62 -8.46 -21.71
N GLU A 20 -10.66 -7.14 -21.61
CA GLU A 20 -9.47 -6.34 -21.44
C GLU A 20 -8.86 -6.84 -20.13
N ALA A 21 -8.08 -7.92 -20.23
CA ALA A 21 -7.15 -8.26 -19.17
C ALA A 21 -6.33 -6.99 -19.00
N TYR A 22 -6.45 -6.33 -17.85
CA TYR A 22 -5.68 -5.12 -17.53
C TYR A 22 -4.20 -5.45 -17.75
N GLN A 23 -3.68 -5.07 -18.92
CA GLN A 23 -2.31 -5.35 -19.28
C GLN A 23 -1.50 -4.15 -18.81
N TYR A 24 -1.00 -4.24 -17.58
CA TYR A 24 -0.15 -3.19 -17.03
C TYR A 24 1.09 -3.01 -17.91
N SER A 25 1.55 -1.76 -18.04
CA SER A 25 2.74 -1.46 -18.81
C SER A 25 3.98 -2.17 -18.25
N THR A 26 4.95 -2.45 -19.11
CA THR A 26 6.25 -3.00 -18.69
C THR A 26 6.98 -2.07 -17.70
N ASN A 27 6.77 -0.76 -17.83
CA ASN A 27 7.29 0.25 -16.89
C ASN A 27 6.72 0.06 -15.48
N PHE A 28 5.41 -0.12 -15.36
CA PHE A 28 4.76 -0.37 -14.07
C PHE A 28 5.20 -1.70 -13.48
N ILE A 29 5.16 -2.78 -14.29
CA ILE A 29 5.57 -4.12 -13.87
C ILE A 29 7.01 -4.10 -13.35
N SER A 30 7.92 -3.45 -14.08
CA SER A 30 9.32 -3.29 -13.67
C SER A 30 9.44 -2.50 -12.35
N GLN A 31 8.70 -1.40 -12.21
CA GLN A 31 8.69 -0.61 -10.97
C GLN A 31 8.27 -1.46 -9.76
N VAL A 32 7.18 -2.21 -9.88
CA VAL A 32 6.63 -3.06 -8.82
C VAL A 32 7.61 -4.16 -8.44
N THR A 33 8.08 -4.91 -9.44
CA THR A 33 8.89 -6.12 -9.22
C THR A 33 10.31 -5.83 -8.77
N THR A 34 10.84 -4.63 -9.05
CA THR A 34 12.18 -4.20 -8.63
C THR A 34 12.19 -3.33 -7.37
N TYR A 35 10.99 -2.95 -6.87
CA TYR A 35 10.85 -2.19 -5.63
C TYR A 35 11.47 -2.98 -4.46
N PRO A 36 12.24 -2.34 -3.57
CA PRO A 36 12.97 -3.08 -2.57
C PRO A 36 12.05 -3.82 -1.59
N ASN A 37 12.47 -5.03 -1.22
CA ASN A 37 11.79 -5.76 -0.17
C ASN A 37 12.22 -5.22 1.20
N ILE A 38 11.27 -4.70 1.97
CA ILE A 38 11.58 -4.03 3.24
C ILE A 38 12.17 -4.97 4.30
N VAL A 39 11.91 -6.27 4.19
CA VAL A 39 12.41 -7.30 5.12
C VAL A 39 13.83 -7.73 4.75
N THR A 40 14.08 -7.98 3.46
CA THR A 40 15.34 -8.60 3.00
C THR A 40 16.34 -7.61 2.39
N GLN A 41 15.89 -6.41 2.00
CA GLN A 41 16.70 -5.38 1.33
C GLN A 41 16.66 -4.03 2.06
N LYS A 42 16.74 -4.07 3.39
CA LYS A 42 16.64 -2.92 4.31
C LYS A 42 17.51 -1.72 3.88
N SER A 43 18.74 -1.95 3.44
CA SER A 43 19.67 -0.89 3.01
C SER A 43 19.21 -0.14 1.76
N ARG A 44 18.46 -0.79 0.86
CA ARG A 44 17.85 -0.15 -0.32
C ARG A 44 16.61 0.67 0.02
N CYS A 45 15.96 0.38 1.14
CA CYS A 45 14.80 1.10 1.64
C CYS A 45 15.17 2.37 2.43
N MET A 46 16.35 2.42 3.02
CA MET A 46 16.86 3.58 3.76
C MET A 46 18.32 3.87 3.35
N PRO A 47 18.56 4.34 2.11
CA PRO A 47 19.91 4.68 1.65
C PRO A 47 20.54 5.73 2.58
N GLY A 48 21.86 5.64 2.79
CA GLY A 48 22.61 6.57 3.64
C GLY A 48 22.55 6.31 5.16
N ARG A 49 21.75 5.35 5.64
CA ARG A 49 21.68 4.96 7.07
C ARG A 49 22.51 3.74 7.45
N SER A 50 23.15 3.10 6.47
CA SER A 50 24.08 1.99 6.67
C SER A 50 25.48 2.41 7.18
N GLY A 51 25.70 3.70 7.48
CA GLY A 51 27.01 4.26 7.83
C GLY A 51 27.28 4.56 9.31
N GLY A 52 26.33 4.32 10.22
CA GLY A 52 26.50 4.62 11.65
C GLY A 52 26.53 3.36 12.51
N SER A 53 27.74 2.94 12.92
CA SER A 53 28.02 2.05 14.06
C SER A 53 26.97 0.98 14.43
N GLY A 54 27.17 -0.25 13.97
CA GLY A 54 27.13 -1.41 14.88
C GLY A 54 25.78 -2.02 15.30
N THR A 55 24.63 -1.70 14.70
CA THR A 55 23.40 -2.50 14.92
C THR A 55 22.57 -2.68 13.63
N SER A 56 23.00 -3.61 12.78
CA SER A 56 22.28 -4.07 11.58
C SER A 56 20.98 -4.86 11.86
N SER A 57 20.47 -4.81 13.09
CA SER A 57 19.31 -5.60 13.56
C SER A 57 17.98 -4.84 13.57
N GLN A 58 17.97 -3.51 13.36
CA GLN A 58 16.72 -2.76 13.46
C GLN A 58 15.74 -3.13 12.33
N ASN A 59 14.46 -3.24 12.70
CA ASN A 59 13.37 -3.44 11.74
C ASN A 59 13.15 -2.14 10.97
N VAL A 60 13.05 -2.27 9.65
CA VAL A 60 12.68 -1.18 8.75
C VAL A 60 11.22 -1.38 8.39
N LEU A 61 10.43 -0.34 8.59
CA LEU A 61 8.99 -0.30 8.35
C LEU A 61 8.61 0.80 7.37
N ILE A 62 9.58 1.61 6.92
CA ILE A 62 9.41 2.56 5.83
C ILE A 62 10.45 2.29 4.74
N CYS A 63 9.99 2.11 3.52
CA CYS A 63 10.82 2.02 2.34
C CYS A 63 10.71 3.29 1.51
N ASP A 64 11.82 4.01 1.39
CA ASP A 64 11.96 5.24 0.62
C ASP A 64 13.22 5.17 -0.26
N PRO A 65 13.21 4.34 -1.32
CA PRO A 65 14.37 4.19 -2.21
C PRO A 65 14.63 5.43 -3.06
N ASN A 66 13.68 6.38 -3.10
CA ASN A 66 13.75 7.60 -3.89
C ASN A 66 14.23 8.81 -3.06
N GLU A 67 14.51 8.63 -1.76
CA GLU A 67 14.95 9.69 -0.85
C GLU A 67 13.97 10.88 -0.83
N ILE A 68 12.67 10.56 -0.86
CA ILE A 68 11.59 11.55 -0.82
C ILE A 68 11.60 12.31 0.51
N LEU A 69 11.94 11.62 1.58
CA LEU A 69 12.16 12.16 2.91
C LEU A 69 13.65 12.33 3.18
N SER A 70 13.99 13.34 3.98
CA SER A 70 15.36 13.45 4.48
C SER A 70 15.70 12.24 5.36
N ALA A 71 17.00 11.91 5.47
CA ALA A 71 17.45 10.81 6.32
C ALA A 71 16.98 10.96 7.78
N GLU A 72 16.86 12.18 8.30
CA GLU A 72 16.34 12.44 9.64
C GLU A 72 14.84 12.13 9.74
N GLN A 73 14.03 12.66 8.82
CA GLN A 73 12.58 12.45 8.74
C GLN A 73 12.22 10.98 8.62
N LEU A 74 12.89 10.27 7.70
CA LEU A 74 12.69 8.85 7.45
C LEU A 74 12.95 8.01 8.70
N GLY A 75 14.02 8.32 9.44
CA GLY A 75 14.30 7.63 10.70
C GLY A 75 13.37 7.98 11.84
N SER A 76 12.93 9.22 11.90
CA SER A 76 11.95 9.66 12.90
C SER A 76 10.65 8.88 12.74
N LEU A 77 10.12 8.82 11.52
CA LEU A 77 8.92 8.03 11.21
C LEU A 77 9.14 6.53 11.44
N ASN A 78 10.28 5.96 11.05
CA ASN A 78 10.56 4.54 11.28
C ASN A 78 10.55 4.20 12.78
N ARG A 79 11.18 5.05 13.61
CA ARG A 79 11.14 4.88 15.08
C ARG A 79 9.73 5.05 15.64
N GLN A 80 8.93 5.96 15.09
CA GLN A 80 7.53 6.13 15.50
C GLN A 80 6.73 4.86 15.22
N LEU A 81 6.85 4.27 14.02
CA LEU A 81 6.21 3.01 13.67
C LEU A 81 6.65 1.86 14.57
N LEU A 82 7.94 1.75 14.88
CA LEU A 82 8.44 0.71 15.79
C LEU A 82 7.84 0.86 17.19
N LYS A 83 7.81 2.07 17.74
CA LYS A 83 7.19 2.35 19.05
C LYS A 83 5.68 2.05 19.06
N MET A 84 5.00 2.39 17.97
CA MET A 84 3.58 2.08 17.79
C MET A 84 3.35 0.56 17.79
N GLN A 85 4.18 -0.19 17.06
CA GLN A 85 4.13 -1.66 17.08
C GLN A 85 4.42 -2.25 18.46
N GLU A 86 5.41 -1.72 19.18
CA GLU A 86 5.68 -2.13 20.57
C GLU A 86 4.48 -1.87 21.49
N SER A 87 3.84 -0.70 21.37
CA SER A 87 2.64 -0.33 22.12
C SER A 87 1.47 -1.27 21.84
N ILE A 88 1.13 -1.48 20.56
CA ILE A 88 0.07 -2.39 20.10
C ILE A 88 0.30 -3.82 20.59
N ASN A 89 1.56 -4.28 20.58
CA ASN A 89 1.92 -5.64 20.98
C ASN A 89 2.01 -5.83 22.50
N SER A 90 2.18 -4.75 23.27
CA SER A 90 2.28 -4.82 24.73
C SER A 90 0.95 -5.14 25.41
N ASP A 91 -0.16 -4.85 24.74
CA ASP A 91 -1.49 -4.96 25.32
C ASP A 91 -2.09 -6.36 25.05
N ARG A 92 -2.08 -7.23 26.08
CA ARG A 92 -2.75 -8.56 26.21
C ARG A 92 -1.95 -9.81 25.81
N THR A 93 -2.47 -10.99 26.16
CA THR A 93 -1.82 -12.30 25.95
C THR A 93 -2.32 -13.07 24.71
N LYS A 94 -3.36 -12.60 24.02
CA LYS A 94 -3.92 -13.25 22.82
C LYS A 94 -4.07 -12.27 21.65
N CYS A 95 -3.58 -12.67 20.48
CA CYS A 95 -3.82 -12.02 19.19
C CYS A 95 -4.94 -12.80 18.48
N ASP A 96 -6.04 -12.14 18.16
CA ASP A 96 -7.16 -12.71 17.41
C ASP A 96 -7.90 -11.64 16.58
N ARG A 97 -8.97 -12.00 15.88
CA ARG A 97 -9.79 -11.05 15.09
C ARG A 97 -10.36 -9.89 15.91
N SER A 98 -10.66 -10.11 17.19
CA SER A 98 -11.15 -9.07 18.11
C SER A 98 -10.01 -8.17 18.62
N TYR A 99 -8.79 -8.67 18.64
CA TYR A 99 -7.58 -7.99 19.11
C TYR A 99 -6.39 -8.20 18.15
N PRO A 100 -6.46 -7.69 16.91
CA PRO A 100 -5.38 -7.83 15.95
C PRO A 100 -4.20 -6.94 16.34
N ARG A 101 -3.00 -7.34 15.92
CA ARG A 101 -1.74 -6.67 16.27
C ARG A 101 -0.94 -6.30 15.02
N PRO A 102 -1.37 -5.24 14.32
CA PRO A 102 -0.86 -5.01 12.99
C PRO A 102 0.59 -4.56 12.94
N THR A 103 1.36 -5.27 12.10
CA THR A 103 2.61 -4.74 11.56
C THR A 103 2.27 -3.79 10.42
N ILE A 104 2.47 -2.49 10.65
CA ILE A 104 2.30 -1.45 9.63
C ILE A 104 3.63 -1.17 8.92
N ALA A 105 3.62 -1.19 7.60
CA ALA A 105 4.74 -0.80 6.75
C ALA A 105 4.32 0.24 5.70
N VAL A 106 5.27 1.07 5.26
CA VAL A 106 5.06 2.18 4.35
C VAL A 106 6.00 2.08 3.16
N ALA A 107 5.47 2.29 1.96
CA ALA A 107 6.19 2.40 0.70
C ALA A 107 6.02 3.80 0.12
N LEU A 108 7.14 4.44 -0.21
CA LEU A 108 7.18 5.75 -0.85
C LEU A 108 7.75 5.63 -2.27
N VAL A 109 7.13 6.32 -3.22
CA VAL A 109 7.62 6.49 -4.60
C VAL A 109 7.41 7.93 -5.07
N ASP A 110 8.26 8.40 -5.98
CA ASP A 110 8.09 9.73 -6.59
C ASP A 110 6.82 9.79 -7.43
N SER A 111 6.63 8.81 -8.32
CA SER A 111 5.49 8.70 -9.24
C SER A 111 5.28 7.25 -9.63
N ILE A 112 4.04 6.88 -9.93
CA ILE A 112 3.68 5.62 -10.57
C ILE A 112 4.12 5.71 -12.03
N ARG A 113 4.81 4.67 -12.51
CA ARG A 113 5.30 4.61 -13.88
C ARG A 113 4.25 4.03 -14.82
N PHE A 114 3.65 4.89 -15.64
CA PHE A 114 2.74 4.48 -16.71
C PHE A 114 3.49 4.13 -18.01
N GLY A 115 2.84 3.37 -18.89
CA GLY A 115 3.40 3.06 -20.21
C GLY A 115 3.22 4.21 -21.19
N ARG A 116 2.11 4.93 -21.04
CA ARG A 116 1.72 6.06 -21.88
C ARG A 116 1.07 7.16 -21.04
N ALA A 117 1.11 8.40 -21.53
CA ALA A 117 0.58 9.55 -20.79
C ALA A 117 -0.95 9.53 -20.67
N ASP A 118 -1.66 8.97 -21.66
CA ASP A 118 -3.12 8.78 -21.64
C ASP A 118 -3.57 7.75 -20.59
N GLU A 119 -2.65 6.92 -20.09
CA GLU A 119 -2.92 6.01 -18.97
C GLU A 119 -2.91 6.74 -17.62
N GLN A 120 -2.34 7.94 -17.51
CA GLN A 120 -2.26 8.69 -16.25
C GLN A 120 -3.55 9.47 -15.96
N THR A 121 -4.64 8.73 -15.80
CA THR A 121 -5.92 9.27 -15.32
C THR A 121 -6.07 9.07 -13.82
N ASP A 122 -6.87 9.90 -13.14
CA ASP A 122 -7.13 9.74 -11.69
C ASP A 122 -7.59 8.32 -11.32
N LYS A 123 -8.42 7.71 -12.17
CA LYS A 123 -8.89 6.34 -12.00
C LYS A 123 -7.72 5.34 -12.07
N ASN A 124 -6.89 5.44 -13.11
CA ASN A 124 -5.77 4.52 -13.29
C ASN A 124 -4.69 4.71 -12.22
N VAL A 125 -4.45 5.94 -11.75
CA VAL A 125 -3.54 6.21 -10.63
C VAL A 125 -3.97 5.44 -9.38
N ILE A 126 -5.27 5.46 -9.06
CA ILE A 126 -5.81 4.69 -7.92
C ILE A 126 -5.70 3.18 -8.16
N ASP A 127 -6.08 2.71 -9.36
CA ASP A 127 -6.05 1.29 -9.69
C ASP A 127 -4.60 0.73 -9.67
N TYR A 128 -3.62 1.49 -10.17
CA TYR A 128 -2.21 1.11 -10.15
C TYR A 128 -1.64 1.17 -8.73
N ALA A 129 -1.99 2.19 -7.93
CA ALA A 129 -1.61 2.26 -6.52
C ALA A 129 -2.14 1.06 -5.72
N ALA A 130 -3.38 0.64 -5.98
CA ALA A 130 -3.98 -0.54 -5.36
C ALA A 130 -3.18 -1.81 -5.64
N ILE A 131 -2.82 -2.03 -6.91
CA ILE A 131 -2.08 -3.22 -7.35
C ILE A 131 -0.65 -3.20 -6.85
N PHE A 132 0.00 -2.03 -6.86
CA PHE A 132 1.33 -1.86 -6.27
C PHE A 132 1.30 -2.25 -4.80
N THR A 133 0.34 -1.71 -4.04
CA THR A 133 0.19 -2.00 -2.61
C THR A 133 -0.11 -3.47 -2.35
N TYR A 134 -0.98 -4.08 -3.15
CA TYR A 134 -1.28 -5.51 -3.05
C TYR A 134 -0.04 -6.39 -3.30
N TYR A 135 0.75 -6.07 -4.33
CA TYR A 135 2.01 -6.79 -4.58
C TYR A 135 3.00 -6.65 -3.42
N LEU A 136 3.14 -5.44 -2.85
CA LEU A 136 3.97 -5.22 -1.68
C LEU A 136 3.44 -5.99 -0.47
N PHE A 137 2.13 -6.01 -0.25
CA PHE A 137 1.50 -6.78 0.80
C PHE A 137 1.89 -8.26 0.69
N GLU A 138 1.81 -8.87 -0.49
CA GLU A 138 2.18 -10.28 -0.68
C GLU A 138 3.70 -10.53 -0.56
N SER A 139 4.52 -9.65 -1.16
CA SER A 139 5.97 -9.86 -1.26
C SER A 139 6.72 -9.48 0.02
N TRP A 140 6.27 -8.46 0.74
CA TRP A 140 6.78 -8.11 2.05
C TRP A 140 6.20 -9.09 3.07
N ARG A 141 6.97 -10.15 3.32
CA ARG A 141 6.71 -11.14 4.37
C ARG A 141 6.92 -10.54 5.76
N LEU A 142 6.15 -9.48 6.05
CA LEU A 142 6.15 -8.79 7.32
C LEU A 142 5.79 -9.78 8.43
N PRO A 143 6.44 -9.68 9.61
CA PRO A 143 6.08 -10.50 10.75
C PRO A 143 4.59 -10.33 11.08
N THR A 144 3.90 -11.45 11.25
CA THR A 144 2.52 -11.48 11.74
C THR A 144 2.52 -11.98 13.17
N THR A 145 1.67 -11.41 14.01
CA THR A 145 1.60 -11.79 15.43
C THR A 145 0.45 -12.77 15.69
N CYS A 146 -0.60 -12.70 14.88
CA CYS A 146 -1.73 -13.62 14.92
C CYS A 146 -1.45 -14.89 14.09
N GLU A 147 -1.78 -16.07 14.63
CA GLU A 147 -1.60 -17.37 13.94
C GLU A 147 -2.65 -17.66 12.86
N SER A 148 -3.80 -16.96 12.88
CA SER A 148 -4.96 -17.29 12.03
C SER A 148 -4.88 -16.74 10.61
N GLU A 149 -4.71 -15.43 10.46
CA GLU A 149 -4.71 -14.71 9.18
C GLU A 149 -3.79 -13.49 9.29
N SER A 150 -3.46 -12.88 8.15
CA SER A 150 -2.55 -11.74 8.15
C SER A 150 -3.15 -10.53 8.88
N ASP A 151 -2.41 -10.01 9.85
CA ASP A 151 -2.69 -8.78 10.58
C ASP A 151 -1.86 -7.60 10.04
N LYS A 152 -1.19 -7.70 8.90
CA LYS A 152 -0.34 -6.60 8.39
C LYS A 152 -1.13 -5.49 7.69
N ILE A 153 -0.56 -4.29 7.68
CA ILE A 153 -1.03 -3.14 6.90
C ILE A 153 0.12 -2.65 6.03
N VAL A 154 -0.11 -2.51 4.73
CA VAL A 154 0.82 -1.82 3.82
C VAL A 154 0.17 -0.53 3.37
N ILE A 155 0.91 0.57 3.55
CA ILE A 155 0.55 1.91 3.11
C ILE A 155 1.46 2.26 1.95
N PHE A 156 0.88 2.67 0.83
CA PHE A 156 1.60 3.18 -0.33
C PHE A 156 1.29 4.65 -0.53
N TYR A 157 2.32 5.45 -0.77
CA TYR A 157 2.18 6.85 -1.13
C TYR A 157 3.03 7.18 -2.36
N SER A 158 2.39 7.74 -3.38
CA SER A 158 3.08 8.33 -4.53
C SER A 158 3.03 9.86 -4.43
N LYS A 159 4.20 10.49 -4.39
CA LYS A 159 4.35 11.92 -4.14
C LYS A 159 3.71 12.79 -5.22
N ASN A 160 4.11 12.61 -6.46
CA ASN A 160 3.70 13.51 -7.55
C ASN A 160 2.30 13.17 -8.07
N ASP A 161 1.84 11.93 -7.88
CA ASP A 161 0.46 11.55 -8.21
C ASP A 161 -0.52 11.89 -7.07
N GLY A 162 -0.01 12.25 -5.88
CA GLY A 162 -0.84 12.62 -4.72
C GLY A 162 -1.79 11.51 -4.26
N VAL A 163 -1.45 10.24 -4.50
CA VAL A 163 -2.27 9.07 -4.17
C VAL A 163 -1.73 8.36 -2.94
N LEU A 164 -2.64 8.11 -2.00
CA LEU A 164 -2.43 7.30 -0.81
C LEU A 164 -3.32 6.07 -0.93
N TYR A 165 -2.74 4.87 -0.81
CA TYR A 165 -3.48 3.63 -0.79
C TYR A 165 -3.09 2.80 0.44
N MET A 166 -4.05 2.09 1.01
CA MET A 166 -3.84 1.25 2.19
C MET A 166 -4.46 -0.11 1.94
N TYR A 167 -3.66 -1.16 2.14
CA TYR A 167 -4.11 -2.54 2.10
C TYR A 167 -3.92 -3.16 3.48
N ALA A 168 -5.00 -3.70 4.05
CA ALA A 168 -5.01 -4.32 5.36
C ALA A 168 -5.42 -5.79 5.24
N GLY A 169 -4.78 -6.66 6.02
CA GLY A 169 -5.10 -8.08 6.07
C GLY A 169 -6.50 -8.37 6.63
N GLU A 170 -6.99 -9.58 6.40
CA GLU A 170 -8.40 -9.95 6.65
C GLU A 170 -8.79 -9.83 8.13
N ASN A 171 -7.87 -10.17 9.04
CA ASN A 171 -8.06 -10.04 10.49
C ASN A 171 -8.30 -8.59 10.95
N LEU A 172 -8.02 -7.59 10.11
CA LEU A 172 -8.23 -6.19 10.42
C LEU A 172 -9.57 -5.64 9.92
N ARG A 173 -10.33 -6.39 9.11
CA ARG A 173 -11.54 -5.87 8.44
C ARG A 173 -12.65 -5.43 9.40
N GLU A 174 -12.73 -6.03 10.58
CA GLU A 174 -13.70 -5.65 11.62
C GLU A 174 -13.31 -4.35 12.33
N LYS A 175 -12.01 -4.12 12.58
CA LYS A 175 -11.50 -2.91 13.27
C LYS A 175 -11.17 -1.74 12.35
N LEU A 176 -10.77 -2.03 11.13
CA LEU A 176 -10.54 -1.06 10.06
C LEU A 176 -11.54 -1.30 8.92
N PRO A 177 -12.83 -1.02 9.14
CA PRO A 177 -13.80 -1.01 8.06
C PRO A 177 -13.32 -0.11 6.93
N LYS A 178 -13.72 -0.44 5.69
CA LYS A 178 -13.38 0.36 4.50
C LYS A 178 -13.68 1.85 4.68
N GLU A 179 -14.77 2.19 5.35
CA GLU A 179 -15.13 3.58 5.65
C GLU A 179 -14.12 4.29 6.57
N VAL A 180 -13.57 3.61 7.57
CA VAL A 180 -12.52 4.16 8.44
C VAL A 180 -11.25 4.42 7.63
N ILE A 181 -10.84 3.45 6.81
CA ILE A 181 -9.66 3.60 5.94
C ILE A 181 -9.84 4.78 4.97
N ARG A 182 -11.01 4.89 4.34
CA ARG A 182 -11.33 5.98 3.40
C ARG A 182 -11.34 7.33 4.09
N ARG A 183 -12.02 7.46 5.23
CA ARG A 183 -12.04 8.69 6.02
C ARG A 183 -10.64 9.10 6.45
N THR A 184 -9.85 8.16 7.00
CA THR A 184 -8.47 8.41 7.40
C THR A 184 -7.62 8.87 6.21
N ALA A 185 -7.79 8.28 5.02
CA ALA A 185 -7.07 8.70 3.82
C ALA A 185 -7.46 10.14 3.39
N VAL A 186 -8.76 10.47 3.40
CA VAL A 186 -9.25 11.82 3.07
C VAL A 186 -8.75 12.87 4.05
N GLU A 187 -8.87 12.62 5.36
CA GLU A 187 -8.41 13.54 6.40
C GLU A 187 -6.89 13.73 6.35
N SER A 188 -6.16 12.64 6.11
CA SER A 188 -4.69 12.70 6.00
C SER A 188 -4.25 13.50 4.77
N LYS A 189 -4.99 13.45 3.65
CA LYS A 189 -4.65 14.21 2.43
C LYS A 189 -4.48 15.71 2.69
N ALA A 190 -5.27 16.29 3.59
CA ALA A 190 -5.09 17.69 3.98
C ALA A 190 -3.73 17.93 4.65
N ALA A 191 -3.30 17.02 5.53
CA ALA A 191 -2.00 17.10 6.20
C ALA A 191 -0.81 16.91 5.24
N PHE A 192 -0.97 16.13 4.16
CA PHE A 192 0.04 16.03 3.10
C PHE A 192 0.27 17.36 2.36
N GLY A 193 -0.67 18.31 2.42
CA GLY A 193 -0.48 19.67 1.92
C GLY A 193 0.60 20.47 2.67
N SER A 194 0.92 20.09 3.91
CA SER A 194 2.02 20.67 4.70
C SER A 194 3.36 19.95 4.50
N GLY A 195 3.38 18.88 3.71
CA GLY A 195 4.56 18.07 3.43
C GLY A 195 4.36 16.59 3.76
N ILE A 196 5.13 15.73 3.10
CA ILE A 196 5.00 14.27 3.15
C ILE A 196 5.28 13.74 4.56
N TYR A 197 6.28 14.31 5.24
CA TYR A 197 6.62 13.94 6.61
C TYR A 197 5.45 14.21 7.58
N GLU A 198 4.82 15.38 7.50
CA GLU A 198 3.70 15.74 8.38
C GLU A 198 2.42 14.97 8.02
N GLY A 199 2.15 14.77 6.73
CA GLY A 199 1.07 13.91 6.26
C GLY A 199 1.20 12.48 6.78
N MET A 200 2.41 11.91 6.71
CA MET A 200 2.67 10.56 7.22
C MET A 200 2.55 10.49 8.74
N LYS A 201 3.10 11.45 9.50
CA LYS A 201 2.92 11.52 10.96
C LYS A 201 1.44 11.55 11.35
N TYR A 202 0.65 12.36 10.64
CA TYR A 202 -0.79 12.47 10.88
C TYR A 202 -1.50 11.15 10.62
N LEU A 203 -1.20 10.51 9.48
CA LEU A 203 -1.77 9.22 9.10
C LEU A 203 -1.47 8.15 10.15
N LEU A 204 -0.21 8.02 10.57
CA LEU A 204 0.22 7.02 11.55
C LEU A 204 -0.46 7.22 12.91
N LYS A 205 -0.62 8.47 13.35
CA LYS A 205 -1.33 8.79 14.60
C LYS A 205 -2.81 8.39 14.57
N ARG A 206 -3.43 8.29 13.39
CA ARG A 206 -4.83 7.83 13.25
C ARG A 206 -4.97 6.31 13.22
N LEU A 207 -3.86 5.59 13.06
CA LEU A 207 -3.81 4.13 13.04
C LEU A 207 -3.37 3.53 14.38
N GLU A 208 -2.82 4.35 15.28
CA GLU A 208 -2.55 4.04 16.70
C GLU A 208 -3.86 3.92 17.48
#